data_AF-A0A379DI44-F1
#
_entry.id   AF-A0A379DI44-F1
#
_cell.length_a   1.000
_cell.length_b   1.000
_cell.length_c   1.000
_cell.angle_alpha   90.00
_cell.angle_beta   90.00
_cell.angle_gamma   90.00
#
_symmetry.space_group_name_H-M   'P 1'
#
loop_
_entity.id
_entity.type
_entity.pdbx_description
1 polymer ?
#
loop_
_entity_poly.entity_id
_entity_poly.type
_entity_poly.pdbx_seq_one_letter_code
_entity_poly.pdbx_strand_id
1 'polypeptide(L)'
;MARKKRKTPGINGSSMADISFMLLIFFLITTSMETDKGLKRTLPPLAPKQQDNKPIEIKKRNILRLLVNQEDKIVISKEISGRDEIVEVPLEQLKDIAVEFIMNPKDRPDLPEKELREIPGLGEQRVTTSTYAISLKNQIGTSYQRYIDVQNELIRAYKEVWNKYAQQMFRKPYDDLTVSQQKAVAKEAYPMHISEMPLSNLTNVK
;
A
#
# COMPACT_ATOMS: atom_id res chain seq x y z
N MET A 1 36.69 71.27 43.09
CA MET A 1 37.26 70.12 42.35
C MET A 1 36.11 69.31 41.76
N ALA A 2 36.03 69.21 40.43
CA ALA A 2 34.92 68.53 39.74
C ALA A 2 35.16 67.00 39.65
N ARG A 3 34.17 66.19 40.04
CA ARG A 3 34.20 64.72 39.98
C ARG A 3 34.19 64.24 38.53
N LYS A 4 35.23 63.51 38.13
CA LYS A 4 35.35 62.83 36.83
C LYS A 4 34.35 61.66 36.75
N LYS A 5 33.39 61.70 35.82
CA LYS A 5 32.45 60.60 35.55
C LYS A 5 33.22 59.38 34.99
N ARG A 6 33.02 58.20 35.60
CA ARG A 6 33.55 56.91 35.09
C ARG A 6 32.88 56.57 33.76
N LYS A 7 33.67 56.30 32.71
CA LYS A 7 33.17 55.74 31.45
C LYS A 7 32.85 54.26 31.66
N THR A 8 31.69 53.82 31.19
CA THR A 8 31.31 52.40 31.17
C THR A 8 32.21 51.64 30.19
N PRO A 9 32.63 50.40 30.52
CA PRO A 9 33.42 49.59 29.60
C PRO A 9 32.63 49.32 28.31
N GLY A 10 33.26 49.55 27.16
CA GLY A 10 32.69 49.17 25.87
C GLY A 10 32.66 47.66 25.71
N ILE A 11 31.58 47.13 25.17
CA ILE A 11 31.44 45.69 24.89
C ILE A 11 32.21 45.40 23.60
N ASN A 12 33.01 44.33 23.58
CA ASN A 12 33.77 43.93 22.39
C ASN A 12 32.84 43.35 21.32
N GLY A 13 32.32 44.21 20.45
CA GLY A 13 31.39 43.85 19.38
C GLY A 13 32.02 42.94 18.31
N SER A 14 33.34 43.02 18.08
CA SER A 14 34.03 42.18 17.08
C SER A 14 34.01 40.70 17.46
N SER A 15 34.36 40.37 18.71
CA SER A 15 34.36 38.99 19.21
C SER A 15 32.95 38.41 19.32
N MET A 16 31.96 39.24 19.64
CA MET A 16 30.56 38.81 19.71
C MET A 16 29.97 38.53 18.32
N ALA A 17 30.35 39.33 17.31
CA ALA A 17 29.93 39.13 15.93
C ALA A 17 30.49 37.83 15.34
N ASP A 18 31.75 37.51 15.60
CA ASP A 18 32.41 36.31 15.08
C ASP A 18 31.78 35.02 15.63
N ILE A 19 31.55 34.97 16.96
CA ILE A 19 30.86 33.83 17.61
C ILE A 19 29.44 33.65 17.08
N SER A 20 28.71 34.75 16.89
CA SER A 20 27.34 34.71 16.37
C SER A 20 27.29 34.24 14.92
N PHE A 21 28.28 34.62 14.10
CA PHE A 21 28.38 34.21 12.71
C PHE A 21 28.73 32.72 12.58
N MET A 22 29.64 32.22 13.42
CA MET A 22 29.96 30.79 13.50
C MET A 22 28.75 29.94 13.94
N LEU A 23 27.97 30.41 14.91
CA LEU A 23 26.72 29.74 15.31
C LEU A 23 25.67 29.76 14.21
N LEU A 24 25.55 30.85 13.45
CA LEU A 24 24.62 30.95 12.33
C LEU A 24 24.99 29.98 11.21
N ILE A 25 26.28 29.88 10.86
CA ILE A 25 26.77 28.89 9.88
C ILE A 25 26.56 27.48 10.41
N PHE A 26 26.84 27.21 11.68
CA PHE A 26 26.58 25.91 12.30
C PHE A 26 25.10 25.53 12.16
N PHE A 27 24.17 26.41 12.57
CA PHE A 27 22.75 26.17 12.37
C PHE A 27 22.39 26.02 10.90
N LEU A 28 22.95 26.80 9.98
CA LEU A 28 22.64 26.70 8.56
C LEU A 28 23.11 25.37 7.93
N ILE A 29 24.27 24.86 8.37
CA ILE A 29 24.85 23.59 7.89
C ILE A 29 24.15 22.39 8.53
N THR A 30 23.88 22.43 9.84
CA THR A 30 23.26 21.29 10.55
C THR A 30 21.74 21.25 10.43
N THR A 31 21.08 22.33 9.98
CA THR A 31 19.63 22.35 9.72
C THR A 31 19.28 21.99 8.29
N SER A 32 20.21 21.43 7.49
CA SER A 32 19.81 20.73 6.28
C SER A 32 18.93 19.55 6.69
N MET A 33 17.62 19.77 6.69
CA MET A 33 16.64 18.70 6.81
C MET A 33 16.91 17.77 5.63
N GLU A 34 17.49 16.60 5.91
CA GLU A 34 17.37 15.47 5.01
C GLU A 34 15.87 15.35 4.72
N THR A 35 15.51 15.55 3.46
CA THR A 35 14.14 15.28 3.04
C THR A 35 14.00 13.78 3.01
N ASP A 36 13.54 13.22 4.13
CA ASP A 36 13.01 11.88 4.13
C ASP A 36 12.06 11.79 2.94
N LYS A 37 12.32 10.81 2.06
CA LYS A 37 11.40 10.39 1.01
C LYS A 37 10.17 9.78 1.68
N GLY A 38 9.40 10.62 2.37
CA GLY A 38 8.16 10.29 2.99
C GLY A 38 7.16 10.01 1.89
N LEU A 39 6.54 8.83 1.96
CA LEU A 39 5.36 8.53 1.18
C LEU A 39 4.33 9.64 1.48
N LYS A 40 4.04 10.53 0.50
CA LYS A 40 2.87 11.40 0.56
C LYS A 40 1.62 10.53 0.44
N ARG A 41 1.29 9.78 1.49
CA ARG A 41 -0.02 9.17 1.68
C ARG A 41 -0.76 10.02 2.69
N THR A 42 -1.75 10.75 2.20
CA THR A 42 -2.88 11.10 3.05
C THR A 42 -3.49 9.78 3.55
N LEU A 43 -3.80 9.71 4.84
CA LEU A 43 -4.66 8.64 5.34
C LEU A 43 -5.90 8.62 4.44
N PRO A 44 -6.36 7.44 4.00
CA PRO A 44 -7.68 7.33 3.40
C PRO A 44 -8.66 8.04 4.33
N PRO A 45 -9.57 8.89 3.82
CA PRO A 45 -10.60 9.46 4.66
C PRO A 45 -11.25 8.33 5.45
N LEU A 46 -11.43 8.54 6.76
CA LEU A 46 -12.15 7.59 7.61
C LEU A 46 -13.42 7.20 6.86
N ALA A 47 -13.58 5.90 6.60
CA ALA A 47 -14.76 5.40 5.89
C ALA A 47 -16.00 6.01 6.55
N PRO A 48 -16.97 6.53 5.76
CA PRO A 48 -18.19 7.10 6.33
C PRO A 48 -18.77 6.11 7.33
N LYS A 49 -18.98 6.59 8.56
CA LYS A 49 -19.61 5.77 9.60
C LYS A 49 -20.97 5.33 9.07
N GLN A 50 -21.18 4.02 9.08
CA GLN A 50 -22.41 3.28 8.77
C GLN A 50 -22.60 2.88 7.30
N GLN A 51 -22.08 1.69 6.98
CA GLN A 51 -22.90 0.64 6.39
C GLN A 51 -22.50 -0.67 7.07
N ASP A 52 -23.41 -1.17 7.90
CA ASP A 52 -23.44 -2.48 8.56
C ASP A 52 -22.10 -3.20 8.79
N ASN A 53 -21.57 -3.05 10.01
CA ASN A 53 -20.67 -4.04 10.62
C ASN A 53 -21.44 -5.34 10.91
N LYS A 54 -21.92 -6.02 9.87
CA LYS A 54 -21.83 -7.48 9.92
C LYS A 54 -20.36 -7.77 9.63
N PRO A 55 -19.64 -8.53 10.48
CA PRO A 55 -18.37 -9.09 10.03
C PRO A 55 -18.71 -9.85 8.76
N ILE A 56 -18.37 -9.28 7.60
CA ILE A 56 -18.51 -9.97 6.34
C ILE A 56 -17.59 -11.16 6.51
N GLU A 57 -18.18 -12.33 6.66
CA GLU A 57 -17.44 -13.57 6.82
C GLU A 57 -16.83 -13.85 5.45
N ILE A 58 -15.66 -13.25 5.19
CA ILE A 58 -14.92 -13.45 3.96
C ILE A 58 -14.45 -14.91 4.01
N LYS A 59 -14.95 -15.71 3.07
CA LYS A 59 -14.50 -17.09 2.89
C LYS A 59 -12.98 -17.09 2.77
N LYS A 60 -12.30 -17.99 3.49
CA LYS A 60 -10.83 -18.06 3.49
C LYS A 60 -10.23 -18.13 2.09
N ARG A 61 -10.90 -18.83 1.15
CA ARG A 61 -10.50 -18.92 -0.28
C ARG A 61 -10.52 -17.58 -1.04
N ASN A 62 -11.28 -16.61 -0.54
CA ASN A 62 -11.35 -15.26 -1.13
C ASN A 62 -10.21 -14.36 -0.60
N ILE A 63 -9.30 -14.87 0.24
CA ILE A 63 -8.18 -14.12 0.80
C ILE A 63 -6.85 -14.69 0.28
N LEU A 64 -6.10 -13.89 -0.46
CA LEU A 64 -4.73 -14.20 -0.83
C LEU A 64 -3.80 -13.74 0.29
N ARG A 65 -3.13 -14.68 0.97
CA ARG A 65 -2.19 -14.36 2.06
C ARG A 65 -0.76 -14.35 1.56
N LEU A 66 -0.13 -13.19 1.67
CA LEU A 66 1.25 -12.94 1.29
C LEU A 66 2.06 -12.65 2.56
N LEU A 67 3.19 -13.32 2.71
CA LEU A 67 4.17 -13.08 3.76
C LEU A 67 5.51 -12.74 3.11
N VAL A 68 6.09 -11.61 3.46
CA VAL A 68 7.49 -11.30 3.15
C VAL A 68 8.32 -11.62 4.37
N ASN A 69 9.31 -12.50 4.21
CA ASN A 69 10.16 -12.94 5.31
C ASN A 69 11.40 -12.04 5.48
N GLN A 70 12.20 -12.32 6.52
CA GLN A 70 13.44 -11.58 6.81
C GLN A 70 14.53 -11.76 5.75
N GLU A 71 14.47 -12.84 4.96
CA GLU A 71 15.38 -13.10 3.84
C GLU A 71 14.90 -12.43 2.54
N ASP A 72 13.93 -11.51 2.62
CA ASP A 72 13.28 -10.86 1.49
C ASP A 72 12.58 -11.84 0.52
N LYS A 73 12.27 -13.07 0.94
CA LYS A 73 11.50 -14.02 0.15
C LYS A 73 10.00 -13.77 0.34
N ILE A 74 9.26 -13.93 -0.76
CA ILE A 74 7.81 -13.77 -0.77
C ILE A 74 7.21 -15.17 -0.71
N VAL A 75 6.30 -15.34 0.22
CA VAL A 75 5.68 -16.60 0.53
C VAL A 75 4.17 -16.42 0.43
N ILE A 76 3.52 -17.29 -0.33
CA ILE A 76 2.07 -17.31 -0.50
C ILE A 76 1.51 -18.49 0.27
N SER A 77 0.57 -18.23 1.16
CA SER A 77 -0.21 -19.27 1.84
C SER A 77 -1.49 -19.51 1.05
N LYS A 78 -1.63 -20.72 0.52
CA LYS A 78 -2.84 -21.20 -0.16
C LYS A 78 -3.45 -22.33 0.66
N GLU A 79 -4.75 -22.24 0.90
CA GLU A 79 -5.49 -23.34 1.52
C GLU A 79 -5.93 -24.31 0.40
N ILE A 80 -5.19 -25.41 0.25
CA ILE A 80 -5.51 -26.46 -0.72
C ILE A 80 -5.98 -27.68 0.07
N SER A 81 -7.24 -28.09 -0.14
CA SER A 81 -7.81 -29.29 0.46
C SER A 81 -7.73 -29.35 2.00
N GLY A 82 -7.85 -28.20 2.68
CA GLY A 82 -7.85 -28.10 4.14
C GLY A 82 -6.46 -28.10 4.79
N ARG A 83 -5.39 -27.94 4.00
CA ARG A 83 -4.03 -27.70 4.50
C ARG A 83 -3.52 -26.37 3.96
N ASP A 84 -2.82 -25.61 4.79
CA ASP A 84 -2.10 -24.42 4.36
C ASP A 84 -0.80 -24.86 3.68
N GLU A 85 -0.77 -24.80 2.35
CA GLU A 85 0.45 -24.96 1.57
C GLU A 85 1.17 -23.61 1.46
N ILE A 86 2.46 -23.64 1.72
CA ILE A 86 3.34 -22.49 1.74
C ILE A 86 4.22 -22.58 0.51
N VAL A 87 4.02 -21.67 -0.44
CA VAL A 87 4.78 -21.64 -1.70
C VAL A 87 5.64 -20.39 -1.72
N GLU A 88 6.95 -20.56 -1.86
CA GLU A 88 7.88 -19.46 -2.13
C GLU A 88 7.74 -19.03 -3.58
N VAL A 89 7.62 -17.72 -3.80
CA VAL A 89 7.34 -17.14 -5.11
C VAL A 89 8.34 -16.02 -5.42
N PRO A 90 8.96 -16.02 -6.60
CA PRO A 90 9.77 -14.90 -7.08
C PRO A 90 8.93 -13.63 -7.26
N LEU A 91 9.53 -12.46 -7.06
CA LEU A 91 8.83 -11.18 -7.17
C LEU A 91 8.18 -10.98 -8.54
N GLU A 92 8.84 -11.45 -9.60
CA GLU A 92 8.40 -11.32 -10.99
C GLU A 92 7.09 -12.09 -11.25
N GLN A 93 6.87 -13.18 -10.52
CA GLN A 93 5.67 -14.02 -10.67
C GLN A 93 4.51 -13.55 -9.80
N LEU A 94 4.78 -12.72 -8.78
CA LEU A 94 3.74 -12.24 -7.85
C LEU A 94 2.60 -11.54 -8.59
N LYS A 95 2.94 -10.75 -9.60
CA LYS A 95 1.98 -10.01 -10.42
C LYS A 95 1.03 -10.97 -11.16
N ASP A 96 1.56 -11.98 -11.84
CA ASP A 96 0.74 -12.93 -12.61
C ASP A 96 -0.16 -13.77 -11.69
N ILE A 97 0.35 -14.17 -10.52
CA ILE A 97 -0.44 -14.89 -9.51
C ILE A 97 -1.58 -14.03 -8.96
N ALA A 98 -1.30 -12.75 -8.67
CA ALA A 98 -2.32 -11.81 -8.21
C ALA A 98 -3.38 -11.59 -9.29
N VAL A 99 -2.99 -11.45 -10.56
CA VAL A 99 -3.94 -11.35 -11.68
C VAL A 99 -4.82 -12.59 -11.80
N GLU A 100 -4.23 -13.79 -11.73
CA GLU A 100 -4.99 -15.06 -11.77
C GLU A 100 -5.97 -15.15 -10.60
N PHE A 101 -5.53 -14.80 -9.40
CA PHE A 101 -6.36 -14.80 -8.19
C PHE A 101 -7.55 -13.84 -8.32
N ILE A 102 -7.33 -12.62 -8.79
CA ILE A 102 -8.37 -11.60 -8.89
C ILE A 102 -9.38 -11.95 -9.99
N MET A 103 -8.95 -12.42 -11.16
CA MET A 103 -9.85 -12.67 -12.29
C MET A 103 -10.50 -14.07 -12.27
N ASN A 104 -9.88 -15.03 -11.59
CA ASN A 104 -10.23 -16.45 -11.58
C ASN A 104 -10.78 -16.95 -12.94
N PRO A 105 -10.03 -16.83 -14.05
CA PRO A 105 -10.58 -17.04 -15.39
C PRO A 105 -11.12 -18.46 -15.61
N LYS A 106 -10.55 -19.45 -14.91
CA LYS A 106 -10.92 -20.87 -15.00
C LYS A 106 -11.97 -21.31 -13.97
N ASP A 107 -12.51 -20.37 -13.19
CA ASP A 107 -13.52 -20.65 -12.14
C ASP A 107 -13.10 -21.78 -11.20
N ARG A 108 -11.83 -21.76 -10.78
CA ARG A 108 -11.26 -22.81 -9.95
C ARG A 108 -11.80 -22.72 -8.53
N PRO A 109 -12.05 -23.85 -7.84
CA PRO A 109 -12.61 -23.87 -6.49
C PRO A 109 -11.64 -23.40 -5.40
N ASP A 110 -10.33 -23.39 -5.68
CA ASP A 110 -9.26 -22.89 -4.80
C ASP A 110 -9.07 -21.37 -4.88
N LEU A 111 -9.78 -20.71 -5.81
CA LEU A 111 -9.72 -19.27 -6.04
C LEU A 111 -11.02 -18.58 -5.58
N PRO A 112 -11.02 -17.23 -5.54
CA PRO A 112 -12.20 -16.48 -5.13
C PRO A 112 -13.45 -16.83 -5.93
N GLU A 113 -14.61 -16.85 -5.26
CA GLU A 113 -15.88 -17.12 -5.93
C GLU A 113 -16.23 -16.05 -6.97
N LYS A 114 -17.03 -16.45 -7.96
CA LYS A 114 -17.66 -15.52 -8.88
C LYS A 114 -19.12 -15.32 -8.53
N GLU A 115 -19.58 -14.09 -8.71
CA GLU A 115 -20.98 -13.71 -8.56
C GLU A 115 -21.44 -12.88 -9.75
N LEU A 116 -22.74 -12.93 -10.01
CA LEU A 116 -23.38 -12.01 -10.93
C LEU A 116 -23.60 -10.70 -10.19
N ARG A 117 -22.98 -9.62 -10.69
CA ARG A 117 -23.13 -8.28 -10.14
C ARG A 117 -23.58 -7.34 -11.23
N GLU A 118 -24.58 -6.52 -10.93
CA GLU A 118 -24.96 -5.42 -11.80
C GLU A 118 -23.93 -4.30 -11.69
N ILE A 119 -23.23 -4.03 -12.79
CA ILE A 119 -22.23 -2.97 -12.86
C ILE A 119 -22.81 -1.79 -13.62
N PRO A 120 -22.80 -0.57 -13.03
CA PRO A 120 -23.28 0.64 -13.69
C PRO A 120 -22.64 0.83 -15.08
N GLY A 121 -23.47 0.89 -16.12
CA GLY A 121 -23.04 1.07 -17.50
C GLY A 121 -22.56 -0.18 -18.23
N LEU A 122 -22.49 -1.34 -17.55
CA LEU A 122 -22.11 -2.63 -18.14
C LEU A 122 -23.18 -3.73 -17.96
N GLY A 123 -24.20 -3.50 -17.14
CA GLY A 123 -25.25 -4.46 -16.84
C GLY A 123 -24.77 -5.60 -15.94
N GLU A 124 -25.47 -6.74 -15.96
CA GLU A 124 -25.09 -7.92 -15.20
C GLU A 124 -23.81 -8.55 -15.75
N GLN A 125 -22.77 -8.59 -14.92
CA GLN A 125 -21.48 -9.17 -15.27
C GLN A 125 -21.09 -10.24 -14.27
N ARG A 126 -20.50 -11.32 -14.77
CA ARG A 126 -19.96 -12.40 -13.94
C ARG A 126 -18.54 -12.03 -13.52
N VAL A 127 -18.40 -11.45 -12.34
CA VAL A 127 -17.13 -10.98 -11.78
C VAL A 127 -16.80 -11.69 -10.48
N THR A 128 -15.56 -11.55 -10.03
CA THR A 128 -15.15 -12.06 -8.73
C THR A 128 -15.91 -11.34 -7.60
N THR A 129 -16.30 -12.08 -6.57
CA THR A 129 -16.99 -11.57 -5.39
C THR A 129 -16.25 -10.38 -4.80
N SER A 130 -16.91 -9.28 -4.50
CA SER A 130 -16.31 -8.00 -4.08
C SER A 130 -15.60 -8.08 -2.74
N THR A 131 -15.91 -9.10 -1.95
CA THR A 131 -15.36 -9.30 -0.61
C THR A 131 -13.98 -9.97 -0.61
N TYR A 132 -13.42 -10.28 -1.79
CA TYR A 132 -12.04 -10.78 -1.88
C TYR A 132 -11.02 -9.76 -1.36
N ALA A 133 -9.89 -10.25 -0.84
CA ALA A 133 -8.84 -9.40 -0.31
C ALA A 133 -7.45 -10.01 -0.52
N ILE A 134 -6.44 -9.15 -0.70
CA ILE A 134 -5.04 -9.52 -0.65
C ILE A 134 -4.48 -9.04 0.69
N SER A 135 -4.10 -9.98 1.54
CA SER A 135 -3.51 -9.73 2.86
C SER A 135 -2.00 -9.80 2.74
N LEU A 136 -1.32 -8.67 2.95
CA LEU A 136 0.14 -8.58 2.97
C LEU A 136 0.62 -8.51 4.42
N LYS A 137 1.53 -9.41 4.78
CA LYS A 137 2.22 -9.42 6.06
C LYS A 137 3.72 -9.34 5.85
N ASN A 138 4.39 -8.51 6.63
CA ASN A 138 5.85 -8.40 6.61
C ASN A 138 6.42 -8.93 7.93
N GLN A 139 7.54 -9.66 7.86
CA GLN A 139 8.29 -10.05 9.05
C GLN A 139 9.20 -8.90 9.52
N ILE A 140 9.44 -8.84 10.83
CA ILE A 140 10.40 -7.90 11.42
C ILE A 140 11.76 -8.21 10.82
N GLY A 141 12.40 -7.26 10.15
CA GLY A 141 13.69 -7.49 9.48
C GLY A 141 13.62 -7.59 7.95
N THR A 142 12.41 -7.60 7.37
CA THR A 142 12.23 -7.43 5.91
C THR A 142 12.81 -6.10 5.46
N SER A 143 13.53 -6.06 4.35
CA SER A 143 14.08 -4.80 3.85
C SER A 143 12.98 -3.86 3.36
N TYR A 144 13.18 -2.57 3.57
CA TYR A 144 12.22 -1.56 3.11
C TYR A 144 12.05 -1.58 1.58
N GLN A 145 13.16 -1.78 0.85
CA GLN A 145 13.11 -1.88 -0.60
C GLN A 145 12.22 -3.05 -1.04
N ARG A 146 12.38 -4.22 -0.40
CA ARG A 146 11.57 -5.39 -0.73
C ARG A 146 10.09 -5.16 -0.49
N TYR A 147 9.73 -4.51 0.62
CA TYR A 147 8.35 -4.12 0.89
C TYR A 147 7.76 -3.26 -0.23
N ILE A 148 8.51 -2.24 -0.69
CA ILE A 148 8.08 -1.36 -1.77
C ILE A 148 7.94 -2.11 -3.09
N ASP A 149 8.87 -3.01 -3.40
CA ASP A 149 8.84 -3.80 -4.62
C ASP A 149 7.59 -4.70 -4.67
N VAL A 150 7.28 -5.38 -3.57
CA VAL A 150 6.06 -6.21 -3.46
C VAL A 150 4.80 -5.38 -3.65
N GLN A 151 4.71 -4.21 -3.00
CA GLN A 151 3.58 -3.30 -3.16
C GLN A 151 3.43 -2.82 -4.61
N ASN A 152 4.53 -2.49 -5.27
CA ASN A 152 4.52 -2.07 -6.68
C ASN A 152 4.02 -3.18 -7.60
N GLU A 153 4.45 -4.43 -7.38
CA GLU A 153 3.99 -5.57 -8.18
C GLU A 153 2.50 -5.87 -7.96
N LEU A 154 1.98 -5.73 -6.74
CA LEU A 154 0.53 -5.84 -6.49
C LEU A 154 -0.25 -4.73 -7.20
N ILE A 155 0.23 -3.48 -7.15
CA ILE A 155 -0.41 -2.37 -7.87
C ILE A 155 -0.39 -2.61 -9.38
N ARG A 156 0.72 -3.14 -9.92
CA ARG A 156 0.83 -3.53 -11.34
C ARG A 156 -0.17 -4.62 -11.70
N ALA A 157 -0.36 -5.61 -10.83
CA ALA A 157 -1.35 -6.66 -11.04
C ALA A 157 -2.78 -6.10 -11.16
N TYR A 158 -3.17 -5.17 -10.28
CA TYR A 158 -4.48 -4.51 -10.37
C TYR A 158 -4.65 -3.71 -11.65
N LYS A 159 -3.63 -2.94 -12.06
CA LYS A 159 -3.64 -2.21 -13.33
C LYS A 159 -3.83 -3.17 -14.51
N GLU A 160 -3.15 -4.31 -14.48
CA GLU A 160 -3.28 -5.33 -15.52
C GLU A 160 -4.69 -5.95 -15.54
N VAL A 161 -5.27 -6.26 -14.38
CA VAL A 161 -6.66 -6.75 -14.27
C VAL A 161 -7.63 -5.74 -14.87
N TRP A 162 -7.53 -4.47 -14.47
CA TRP A 162 -8.40 -3.42 -14.97
C TRP A 162 -8.24 -3.22 -16.48
N ASN A 163 -7.02 -3.28 -16.98
CA ASN A 163 -6.75 -3.19 -18.42
C ASN A 163 -7.31 -4.39 -19.19
N LYS A 164 -7.13 -5.61 -18.69
CA LYS A 164 -7.69 -6.83 -19.28
C LYS A 164 -9.21 -6.77 -19.35
N TYR A 165 -9.86 -6.36 -18.26
CA TYR A 165 -11.31 -6.23 -18.21
C TYR A 165 -11.82 -5.08 -19.09
N ALA A 166 -11.13 -3.93 -19.10
CA ALA A 166 -11.44 -2.81 -19.98
C ALA A 166 -11.37 -3.20 -21.46
N GLN A 167 -10.33 -3.95 -21.84
CA GLN A 167 -10.16 -4.44 -23.21
C GLN A 167 -11.27 -5.43 -23.60
N GLN A 168 -11.72 -6.28 -22.67
CA GLN A 168 -12.82 -7.23 -22.90
C GLN A 168 -14.16 -6.52 -23.10
N MET A 169 -14.49 -5.53 -22.25
CA MET A 169 -15.80 -4.89 -22.25
C MET A 169 -15.90 -3.70 -23.21
N PHE A 170 -14.86 -2.88 -23.30
CA PHE A 170 -14.87 -1.61 -24.04
C PHE A 170 -13.94 -1.60 -25.26
N ARG A 171 -13.12 -2.66 -25.47
CA ARG A 171 -12.10 -2.75 -26.53
C ARG A 171 -11.12 -1.58 -26.54
N LYS A 172 -10.88 -1.00 -25.37
CA LYS A 172 -9.97 0.13 -25.14
C LYS A 172 -9.10 -0.16 -23.92
N PRO A 173 -7.87 0.37 -23.86
CA PRO A 173 -7.07 0.30 -22.66
C PRO A 173 -7.74 1.08 -21.52
N TYR A 174 -7.46 0.67 -20.28
CA TYR A 174 -8.09 1.26 -19.09
C TYR A 174 -7.83 2.77 -18.96
N ASP A 175 -6.64 3.22 -19.35
CA ASP A 175 -6.24 4.63 -19.26
C ASP A 175 -7.01 5.53 -20.23
N ASP A 176 -7.56 4.97 -21.32
CA ASP A 176 -8.35 5.71 -22.33
C ASP A 176 -9.86 5.72 -22.01
N LEU A 177 -10.28 5.06 -20.92
CA LEU A 177 -11.67 5.03 -20.50
C LEU A 177 -12.12 6.36 -19.88
N THR A 178 -13.41 6.65 -19.98
CA THR A 178 -14.00 7.78 -19.26
C THR A 178 -13.95 7.57 -17.74
N VAL A 179 -13.98 8.64 -16.96
CA VAL A 179 -13.96 8.57 -15.48
C VAL A 179 -15.09 7.69 -14.92
N SER A 180 -16.27 7.68 -15.57
CA SER A 180 -17.39 6.83 -15.17
C SER A 180 -17.09 5.34 -15.42
N GLN A 181 -16.54 5.01 -16.60
CA GLN A 181 -16.14 3.64 -16.94
C GLN A 181 -14.98 3.15 -16.07
N GLN A 182 -14.00 3.99 -15.79
CA GLN A 182 -12.91 3.66 -14.87
C GLN A 182 -13.43 3.34 -13.47
N LYS A 183 -14.39 4.12 -12.96
CA LYS A 183 -15.05 3.82 -11.67
C LYS A 183 -15.80 2.49 -11.73
N ALA A 184 -16.54 2.21 -12.80
CA ALA A 184 -17.25 0.95 -12.97
C ALA A 184 -16.27 -0.25 -12.95
N VAL A 185 -15.11 -0.14 -13.59
CA VAL A 185 -14.10 -1.21 -13.57
C VAL A 185 -13.39 -1.32 -12.22
N ALA A 186 -12.87 -0.21 -11.69
CA ALA A 186 -11.96 -0.23 -10.54
C ALA A 186 -12.64 -0.21 -9.17
N LYS A 187 -13.93 0.17 -9.09
CA LYS A 187 -14.69 0.15 -7.84
C LYS A 187 -15.78 -0.91 -7.82
N GLU A 188 -16.46 -1.09 -8.94
CA GLU A 188 -17.62 -1.99 -9.00
C GLU A 188 -17.24 -3.38 -9.49
N ALA A 189 -16.41 -3.53 -10.53
CA ALA A 189 -16.03 -4.84 -11.06
C ALA A 189 -14.95 -5.51 -10.21
N TYR A 190 -13.78 -4.87 -10.10
CA TYR A 190 -12.58 -5.38 -9.43
C TYR A 190 -12.02 -4.33 -8.46
N PRO A 191 -12.68 -4.12 -7.30
CA PRO A 191 -12.19 -3.21 -6.28
C PRO A 191 -10.83 -3.65 -5.74
N MET A 192 -9.93 -2.68 -5.52
CA MET A 192 -8.62 -2.94 -4.94
C MET A 192 -8.72 -3.07 -3.42
N HIS A 193 -8.55 -4.29 -2.93
CA HIS A 193 -8.54 -4.62 -1.51
C HIS A 193 -7.18 -5.19 -1.11
N ILE A 194 -6.26 -4.31 -0.73
CA ILE A 194 -4.95 -4.68 -0.16
C ILE A 194 -4.97 -4.28 1.31
N SER A 195 -4.84 -5.27 2.20
CA SER A 195 -4.79 -5.07 3.64
C SER A 195 -3.41 -5.44 4.16
N GLU A 196 -2.74 -4.48 4.82
CA GLU A 196 -1.50 -4.75 5.54
C GLU A 196 -1.84 -5.16 6.97
N MET A 197 -1.39 -6.35 7.38
CA MET A 197 -1.65 -6.87 8.72
C MET A 197 -0.44 -6.68 9.64
N PRO A 198 -0.65 -6.15 10.86
CA PRO A 198 0.43 -6.09 11.85
C PRO A 198 0.85 -7.50 12.28
N LEU A 199 2.12 -7.62 12.68
CA LEU A 199 2.71 -8.90 13.10
C LEU A 199 1.98 -9.61 14.24
N SER A 200 1.32 -8.85 15.12
CA SER A 200 0.67 -9.29 16.36
C SER A 200 -0.43 -10.35 16.19
N ASN A 201 -1.02 -10.50 15.00
CA ASN A 201 -2.19 -11.37 14.82
C ASN A 201 -1.85 -12.86 14.54
N LEU A 202 -0.60 -13.31 14.73
CA LEU A 202 -0.21 -14.73 14.53
C LEU A 202 0.39 -15.42 15.78
N THR A 203 0.38 -14.80 16.96
CA THR A 203 0.90 -15.45 18.18
C THR A 203 0.03 -16.59 18.73
N ASN A 204 -1.08 -16.94 18.08
CA ASN A 204 -1.97 -18.03 18.49
C ASN A 204 -2.08 -19.14 17.42
N VAL A 205 -0.95 -19.66 16.97
CA VAL A 205 -0.89 -21.04 16.46
C VAL A 205 0.17 -21.74 17.30
N LYS A 206 -0.29 -22.36 18.39
CA LYS A 206 0.48 -23.29 19.21
C LYS A 206 0.31 -24.70 18.66
#